data_AF-A0A529PNF6-F1
#
_entry.id   AF-A0A529PNF6-F1
#
_cell.length_a   1.000
_cell.length_b   1.000
_cell.length_c   1.000
_cell.angle_alpha   90.00
_cell.angle_beta   90.00
_cell.angle_gamma   90.00
#
_symmetry.space_group_name_H-M   'P 1'
#
loop_
_entity.id
_entity.type
_entity.pdbx_description
1 polymer ?
#
loop_
_entity_poly.entity_id
_entity_poly.type
_entity_poly.pdbx_seq_one_letter_code
_entity_poly.pdbx_strand_id
1 'polypeptide(L)'
;IDDRLAAVAVARHLEDDGSLLSKLLIEPARRQRLEHALQEAASGPFGRFLPNATDYFWGIREQRVRKLVLKNGHLIEPDRPHGLSIPFERPHLGQALLDGVLLPNLFLMFLVLAILPRVRVVGGLRQIGYVALFHSILLAALDENAPEERDLAAELQVRENAWGMRVIDEKISVREQLAGLPEGALFPDLLRQYRLRTFAETTDDLKLVRENARWRKIGQAGIKAT
;
A
#
# COMPACT_ATOMS: atom_id res chain seq x y z
N ILE A 1 1.57 -13.57 -5.74
CA ILE A 1 2.02 -12.19 -5.99
C ILE A 1 3.17 -11.96 -5.02
N ASP A 2 4.37 -11.72 -5.53
CA ASP A 2 5.59 -11.52 -4.75
C ASP A 2 6.31 -10.23 -5.20
N ASP A 3 7.39 -9.87 -4.51
CA ASP A 3 8.14 -8.63 -4.77
C ASP A 3 8.74 -8.60 -6.20
N ARG A 4 9.03 -9.77 -6.78
CA ARG A 4 9.56 -9.90 -8.14
C ARG A 4 8.50 -9.58 -9.17
N LEU A 5 7.28 -10.08 -9.02
CA LEU A 5 6.16 -9.71 -9.88
C LEU A 5 5.88 -8.20 -9.80
N ALA A 6 5.95 -7.62 -8.60
CA ALA A 6 5.79 -6.18 -8.42
C ALA A 6 6.89 -5.40 -9.15
N ALA A 7 8.15 -5.83 -9.04
CA ALA A 7 9.28 -5.21 -9.74
C ALA A 7 9.11 -5.24 -11.27
N VAL A 8 8.66 -6.37 -11.83
CA VAL A 8 8.36 -6.51 -13.26
C VAL A 8 7.19 -5.61 -13.68
N ALA A 9 6.13 -5.51 -12.88
CA ALA A 9 5.02 -4.61 -13.16
C ALA A 9 5.46 -3.15 -13.18
N VAL A 10 6.25 -2.71 -12.19
CA VAL A 10 6.83 -1.36 -12.16
C VAL A 10 7.72 -1.11 -13.37
N ALA A 11 8.59 -2.07 -13.74
CA ALA A 11 9.45 -1.94 -14.92
C ALA A 11 8.64 -1.72 -16.21
N ARG A 12 7.56 -2.50 -16.42
CA ARG A 12 6.64 -2.32 -17.57
C ARG A 12 5.97 -0.95 -17.59
N HIS A 13 5.56 -0.44 -16.42
CA HIS A 13 5.01 0.91 -16.34
C HIS A 13 6.05 1.96 -16.75
N LEU A 14 7.32 1.79 -16.39
CA LEU A 14 8.40 2.72 -16.73
C LEU A 14 8.76 2.74 -18.23
N GLU A 15 8.42 1.68 -18.98
CA GLU A 15 8.56 1.63 -20.44
C GLU A 15 7.59 2.59 -21.15
N ASP A 16 6.44 2.89 -20.52
CA ASP A 16 5.42 3.80 -21.05
C ASP A 16 5.47 5.16 -20.34
N ASP A 17 5.89 6.20 -21.05
CA ASP A 17 5.92 7.60 -20.61
C ASP A 17 4.53 8.10 -20.17
N GLY A 18 3.47 7.58 -20.80
CA GLY A 18 2.08 7.94 -20.53
C GLY A 18 1.52 7.30 -19.26
N SER A 19 2.19 6.26 -18.73
CA SER A 19 1.70 5.53 -17.59
C SER A 19 1.69 6.40 -16.33
N LEU A 20 0.66 6.26 -15.50
CA LEU A 20 0.51 7.05 -14.27
C LEU A 20 1.77 6.98 -13.39
N LEU A 21 2.36 5.80 -13.25
CA LEU A 21 3.57 5.60 -12.46
C LEU A 21 4.78 6.34 -13.04
N SER A 22 4.97 6.30 -14.37
CA SER A 22 6.03 7.06 -15.04
C SER A 22 5.87 8.55 -14.79
N LYS A 23 4.67 9.08 -14.98
CA LYS A 23 4.37 10.50 -14.72
C LYS A 23 4.69 10.86 -13.27
N LEU A 24 4.20 10.10 -12.30
CA LEU A 24 4.40 10.33 -10.87
C LEU A 24 5.87 10.33 -10.44
N LEU A 25 6.71 9.47 -11.03
CA LEU A 25 8.12 9.35 -10.64
C LEU A 25 9.05 10.29 -11.42
N ILE A 26 8.74 10.58 -12.68
CA ILE A 26 9.72 11.15 -13.62
C ILE A 26 9.42 12.60 -13.96
N GLU A 27 8.14 12.98 -14.04
CA GLU A 27 7.79 14.37 -14.29
C GLU A 27 8.02 15.20 -13.00
N PRO A 28 8.87 16.23 -13.03
CA PRO A 28 9.26 16.95 -11.81
C PRO A 28 8.08 17.50 -11.00
N ALA A 29 7.08 18.09 -11.69
CA ALA A 29 5.91 18.67 -11.03
C ALA A 29 5.02 17.59 -10.38
N ARG A 30 4.86 16.43 -11.04
CA ARG A 30 4.10 15.29 -10.52
C ARG A 30 4.80 14.66 -9.33
N ARG A 31 6.12 14.46 -9.44
CA ARG A 31 6.96 13.93 -8.35
C ARG A 31 6.93 14.85 -7.13
N GLN A 32 7.06 16.16 -7.32
CA GLN A 32 6.99 17.11 -6.21
C GLN A 32 5.63 17.06 -5.49
N ARG A 33 4.52 16.92 -6.23
CA ARG A 33 3.19 16.75 -5.66
C ARG A 33 3.08 15.45 -4.84
N LEU A 34 3.61 14.35 -5.37
CA LEU A 34 3.66 13.07 -4.66
C LEU A 34 4.51 13.14 -3.39
N GLU A 35 5.69 13.77 -3.45
CA GLU A 35 6.58 13.95 -2.30
C GLU A 35 5.92 14.78 -1.20
N HIS A 36 5.22 15.85 -1.58
CA HIS A 36 4.43 16.65 -0.64
C HIS A 36 3.35 15.80 0.05
N ALA A 37 2.57 15.04 -0.72
CA ALA A 37 1.52 14.18 -0.17
C ALA A 37 2.08 13.09 0.75
N LEU A 38 3.23 12.50 0.41
CA LEU A 38 3.94 11.54 1.26
C LEU A 38 4.38 12.18 2.59
N GLN A 39 4.90 13.41 2.54
CA GLN A 39 5.36 14.13 3.71
C GLN A 39 4.21 14.55 4.63
N GLU A 40 3.09 15.00 4.06
CA GLU A 40 1.86 15.29 4.81
C GLU A 40 1.32 14.03 5.49
N ALA A 41 1.24 12.92 4.76
CA ALA A 41 0.81 11.63 5.30
C ALA A 41 1.72 11.12 6.42
N ALA A 42 3.04 11.28 6.28
CA ALA A 42 4.02 10.91 7.30
C ALA A 42 3.93 11.78 8.57
N SER A 43 3.58 13.05 8.42
CA SER A 43 3.43 14.01 9.53
C SER A 43 2.07 13.90 10.24
N GLY A 44 1.08 13.29 9.59
CA GLY A 44 -0.26 13.09 10.11
C GLY A 44 -0.37 12.02 11.21
N PRO A 45 -1.54 11.90 11.86
CA PRO A 45 -1.78 10.96 12.97
C PRO A 45 -1.57 9.48 12.60
N PHE A 46 -1.74 9.15 11.31
CA PHE A 46 -1.52 7.80 10.78
C PHE A 46 -0.10 7.58 10.25
N GLY A 47 0.79 8.59 10.26
CA GLY A 47 2.11 8.51 9.62
C GLY A 47 2.99 7.35 10.07
N ARG A 48 2.81 6.84 11.30
CA ARG A 48 3.50 5.63 11.82
C ARG A 48 3.09 4.33 11.12
N PHE A 49 2.01 4.34 10.36
CA PHE A 49 1.62 3.22 9.50
C PHE A 49 2.29 3.30 8.14
N LEU A 50 2.79 4.47 7.72
CA LEU A 50 3.46 4.65 6.43
C LEU A 50 4.84 3.95 6.44
N PRO A 51 5.09 2.98 5.55
CA PRO A 51 6.37 2.30 5.46
C PRO A 51 7.37 3.11 4.60
N ASN A 52 7.73 4.31 5.06
CA ASN A 52 8.57 5.28 4.33
C ASN A 52 10.07 5.17 4.69
N ALA A 53 10.56 3.97 4.97
CA ALA A 53 11.96 3.77 5.35
C ALA A 53 12.95 3.96 4.19
N THR A 54 12.47 4.05 2.94
CA THR A 54 13.27 4.22 1.71
C THR A 54 12.53 5.13 0.73
N ASP A 55 13.26 5.84 -0.12
CA ASP A 55 12.67 6.65 -1.19
C ASP A 55 12.40 5.78 -2.41
N TYR A 56 11.11 5.55 -2.68
CA TYR A 56 10.56 4.80 -3.84
C TYR A 56 10.98 3.33 -3.97
N PHE A 57 12.27 3.01 -3.86
CA PHE A 57 12.86 1.71 -4.08
C PHE A 57 13.80 1.32 -2.93
N TRP A 58 13.89 0.03 -2.67
CA TRP A 58 14.97 -0.60 -1.90
C TRP A 58 16.05 -1.10 -2.86
N GLY A 59 17.29 -1.08 -2.41
CA GLY A 59 18.41 -1.74 -3.11
C GLY A 59 18.60 -3.16 -2.61
N ILE A 60 18.98 -4.08 -3.50
CA ILE A 60 19.41 -5.43 -3.15
C ILE A 60 20.90 -5.54 -3.39
N ARG A 61 21.64 -5.83 -2.32
CA ARG A 61 23.09 -6.04 -2.38
C ARG A 61 23.49 -7.09 -1.36
N GLU A 62 24.31 -8.06 -1.78
CA GLU A 62 24.71 -9.21 -0.93
C GLU A 62 23.49 -9.97 -0.38
N GLN A 63 22.44 -10.13 -1.20
CA GLN A 63 21.16 -10.76 -0.81
C GLN A 63 20.45 -10.07 0.37
N ARG A 64 20.77 -8.80 0.64
CA ARG A 64 20.14 -8.01 1.70
C ARG A 64 19.48 -6.76 1.12
N VAL A 65 18.34 -6.42 1.70
CA VAL A 65 17.59 -5.20 1.43
C VAL A 65 18.31 -4.00 2.04
N ARG A 66 18.50 -2.93 1.25
CA ARG A 66 19.22 -1.71 1.61
C ARG A 66 18.33 -0.49 1.38
N LYS A 67 18.28 0.39 2.37
CA LYS A 67 17.63 1.70 2.23
C LYS A 67 18.34 2.48 1.13
N LEU A 68 17.56 3.05 0.21
CA LEU A 68 18.02 4.03 -0.75
C LEU A 68 17.34 5.37 -0.48
N VAL A 69 18.07 6.45 -0.76
CA VAL A 69 17.55 7.80 -0.75
C VAL A 69 17.77 8.46 -2.10
N LEU A 70 16.83 9.27 -2.55
CA LEU A 70 16.97 10.04 -3.79
C LEU A 70 17.79 11.30 -3.52
N LYS A 71 18.98 11.40 -4.09
CA LYS A 71 19.87 12.55 -3.95
C LYS A 71 20.54 12.86 -5.28
N ASN A 72 20.48 14.12 -5.70
CA ASN A 72 21.10 14.60 -6.94
C ASN A 72 20.75 13.72 -8.18
N GLY A 73 19.47 13.36 -8.31
CA GLY A 73 18.99 12.53 -9.42
C GLY A 73 19.42 11.06 -9.37
N HIS A 74 19.93 10.57 -8.24
CA HIS A 74 20.36 9.18 -8.06
C HIS A 74 19.75 8.56 -6.81
N LEU A 75 19.41 7.28 -6.87
CA LEU A 75 19.12 6.46 -5.69
C LEU A 75 20.43 5.95 -5.11
N ILE A 76 20.74 6.35 -3.88
CA ILE A 76 22.01 6.01 -3.22
C ILE A 76 21.81 5.35 -1.85
N GLU A 77 22.73 4.48 -1.45
CA GLU A 77 22.84 4.01 -0.07
C GLU A 77 23.44 5.14 0.81
N PRO A 78 22.69 5.77 1.73
CA PRO A 78 23.14 6.99 2.43
C PRO A 78 24.39 6.75 3.30
N ASP A 79 24.51 5.57 3.91
CA ASP A 79 25.56 5.25 4.88
C ASP A 79 26.75 4.52 4.23
N ARG A 80 26.84 4.49 2.89
CA ARG A 80 27.87 3.74 2.17
C ARG A 80 28.41 4.50 0.95
N PRO A 81 29.58 5.16 1.06
CA PRO A 81 30.18 5.97 -0.01
C PRO A 81 30.43 5.23 -1.35
N HIS A 82 30.59 3.90 -1.29
CA HIS A 82 30.71 3.02 -2.46
C HIS A 82 29.58 1.98 -2.50
N GLY A 83 28.38 2.37 -2.05
CA GLY A 83 27.18 1.57 -2.14
C GLY A 83 26.54 1.63 -3.53
N LEU A 84 25.34 1.07 -3.66
CA LEU A 84 24.53 1.23 -4.86
C LEU A 84 24.31 2.71 -5.17
N SER A 85 24.43 3.04 -6.46
CA SER A 85 24.09 4.35 -7.03
C SER A 85 23.45 4.10 -8.38
N ILE A 86 22.17 4.44 -8.52
CA ILE A 86 21.39 4.19 -9.74
C ILE A 86 20.78 5.51 -10.20
N PRO A 87 20.99 5.95 -11.46
CA PRO A 87 20.34 7.13 -12.01
C PRO A 87 18.81 7.00 -11.90
N PHE A 88 18.15 8.05 -11.44
CA PHE A 88 16.70 8.10 -11.26
C PHE A 88 16.00 8.45 -12.57
N GLU A 89 16.22 7.60 -13.56
CA GLU A 89 15.70 7.73 -14.93
C GLU A 89 15.10 6.39 -15.37
N ARG A 90 14.03 6.44 -16.17
CA ARG A 90 13.23 5.24 -16.52
C ARG A 90 14.05 4.06 -17.02
N PRO A 91 15.00 4.21 -17.98
CA PRO A 91 15.75 3.07 -18.49
C PRO A 91 16.59 2.40 -17.41
N HIS A 92 17.25 3.19 -16.56
CA HIS A 92 18.11 2.72 -15.49
C HIS A 92 17.30 2.07 -14.36
N LEU A 93 16.17 2.67 -13.98
CA LEU A 93 15.25 2.13 -12.99
C LEU A 93 14.63 0.81 -13.47
N GLY A 94 14.13 0.78 -14.71
CA GLY A 94 13.55 -0.40 -15.33
C GLY A 94 14.52 -1.56 -15.37
N GLN A 95 15.74 -1.34 -15.88
CA GLN A 95 16.76 -2.39 -15.93
C GLN A 95 17.15 -2.88 -14.53
N ALA A 96 17.37 -1.99 -13.57
CA ALA A 96 17.75 -2.38 -12.22
C ALA A 96 16.65 -3.18 -11.49
N LEU A 97 15.36 -2.95 -11.80
CA LEU A 97 14.25 -3.77 -11.33
C LEU A 97 14.27 -5.18 -11.96
N LEU A 98 14.50 -5.27 -13.27
CA LEU A 98 14.57 -6.55 -13.99
C LEU A 98 15.76 -7.40 -13.56
N ASP A 99 16.89 -6.76 -13.25
CA ASP A 99 18.10 -7.40 -12.75
C ASP A 99 18.00 -7.80 -11.27
N GLY A 100 16.92 -7.41 -10.57
CA GLY A 100 16.72 -7.67 -9.16
C GLY A 100 17.64 -6.86 -8.24
N VAL A 101 18.23 -5.77 -8.74
CA VAL A 101 19.03 -4.81 -7.97
C VAL A 101 18.14 -3.82 -7.22
N LEU A 102 16.97 -3.50 -7.77
CA LEU A 102 15.94 -2.70 -7.11
C LEU A 102 14.72 -3.54 -6.76
N LEU A 103 14.09 -3.21 -5.64
CA LEU A 103 12.73 -3.61 -5.31
C LEU A 103 11.87 -2.37 -5.09
N PRO A 104 10.65 -2.30 -5.63
CA PRO A 104 9.73 -1.22 -5.30
C PRO A 104 9.40 -1.21 -3.81
N ASN A 105 9.23 -0.02 -3.22
CA ASN A 105 8.71 0.09 -1.87
C ASN A 105 7.23 -0.31 -1.82
N LEU A 106 6.68 -0.43 -0.60
CA LEU A 106 5.32 -0.92 -0.44
C LEU A 106 4.26 -0.03 -1.11
N PHE A 107 4.49 1.28 -1.17
CA PHE A 107 3.59 2.20 -1.86
C PHE A 107 3.54 1.89 -3.36
N LEU A 108 4.70 1.78 -4.03
CA LEU A 108 4.76 1.47 -5.45
C LEU A 108 4.22 0.08 -5.77
N MET A 109 4.48 -0.91 -4.91
CA MET A 109 3.89 -2.25 -5.04
C MET A 109 2.37 -2.21 -5.02
N PHE A 110 1.78 -1.49 -4.06
CA PHE A 110 0.33 -1.35 -3.99
C PHE A 110 -0.24 -0.54 -5.16
N LEU A 111 0.48 0.50 -5.60
CA LEU A 111 0.08 1.30 -6.75
C LEU A 111 -0.12 0.44 -8.00
N VAL A 112 0.84 -0.43 -8.33
CA VAL A 112 0.76 -1.24 -9.55
C VAL A 112 -0.05 -2.54 -9.39
N LEU A 113 -0.22 -3.06 -8.17
CA LEU A 113 -0.87 -4.36 -7.93
C LEU A 113 -2.27 -4.29 -7.31
N ALA A 114 -2.64 -3.21 -6.62
CA ALA A 114 -3.79 -3.22 -5.71
C ALA A 114 -4.71 -1.99 -5.84
N ILE A 115 -4.13 -0.85 -6.20
CA ILE A 115 -4.85 0.41 -6.29
C ILE A 115 -5.46 0.57 -7.69
N LEU A 116 -4.84 -0.04 -8.72
CA LEU A 116 -5.44 -0.14 -10.05
C LEU A 116 -6.62 -1.13 -10.07
N PRO A 117 -7.60 -0.93 -10.99
CA PRO A 117 -8.82 -1.74 -11.02
C PRO A 117 -8.54 -3.26 -11.13
N ARG A 118 -9.47 -4.07 -10.61
CA ARG A 118 -9.58 -5.53 -10.79
C ARG A 118 -8.61 -6.42 -10.00
N VAL A 119 -7.63 -5.87 -9.30
CA VAL A 119 -6.76 -6.64 -8.40
C VAL A 119 -6.84 -6.07 -7.00
N ARG A 120 -7.01 -6.94 -6.00
CA ARG A 120 -7.04 -6.58 -4.58
C ARG A 120 -5.93 -7.33 -3.89
N VAL A 121 -5.05 -6.60 -3.23
CA VAL A 121 -4.05 -7.20 -2.32
C VAL A 121 -4.71 -7.34 -0.96
N VAL A 122 -4.67 -8.54 -0.39
CA VAL A 122 -5.14 -8.82 0.97
C VAL A 122 -3.93 -9.12 1.85
N GLY A 123 -3.89 -8.54 3.03
CA GLY A 123 -2.77 -8.63 3.95
C GLY A 123 -3.21 -8.34 5.38
N GLY A 124 -2.28 -8.46 6.32
CA GLY A 124 -2.60 -8.40 7.75
C GLY A 124 -3.02 -7.02 8.26
N LEU A 125 -3.38 -6.92 9.54
CA LEU A 125 -3.88 -5.72 10.23
C LEU A 125 -3.17 -4.39 9.91
N ARG A 126 -1.85 -4.40 9.64
CA ARG A 126 -1.13 -3.17 9.28
C ARG A 126 -1.65 -2.54 7.99
N GLN A 127 -2.19 -3.34 7.08
CA GLN A 127 -2.71 -2.92 5.79
C GLN A 127 -3.82 -1.89 5.90
N ILE A 128 -4.66 -1.98 6.92
CA ILE A 128 -5.74 -1.03 7.17
C ILE A 128 -5.20 0.39 7.32
N GLY A 129 -4.08 0.53 8.05
CA GLY A 129 -3.46 1.82 8.29
C GLY A 129 -2.81 2.39 7.03
N TYR A 130 -1.98 1.61 6.33
CA TYR A 130 -1.23 2.14 5.19
C TYR A 130 -2.01 2.18 3.88
N VAL A 131 -3.02 1.33 3.64
CA VAL A 131 -3.80 1.40 2.39
C VAL A 131 -4.66 2.65 2.34
N ALA A 132 -5.28 3.02 3.46
CA ALA A 132 -6.00 4.29 3.56
C ALA A 132 -5.09 5.48 3.26
N LEU A 133 -3.86 5.45 3.79
CA LEU A 133 -2.84 6.45 3.49
C LEU A 133 -2.42 6.42 2.01
N PHE A 134 -2.18 5.25 1.44
CA PHE A 134 -1.78 5.13 0.03
C PHE A 134 -2.87 5.66 -0.91
N HIS A 135 -4.15 5.42 -0.59
CA HIS A 135 -5.27 6.01 -1.34
C HIS A 135 -5.27 7.53 -1.24
N SER A 136 -5.13 8.10 -0.03
CA SER A 136 -5.08 9.55 0.12
C SER A 136 -3.86 10.19 -0.55
N ILE A 137 -2.70 9.55 -0.47
CA ILE A 137 -1.47 9.98 -1.12
C ILE A 137 -1.66 9.97 -2.64
N LEU A 138 -2.21 8.89 -3.19
CA LEU A 138 -2.45 8.80 -4.62
C LEU A 138 -3.44 9.87 -5.07
N LEU A 139 -4.61 9.99 -4.41
CA LEU A 139 -5.61 11.02 -4.72
C LEU A 139 -5.01 12.43 -4.74
N ALA A 140 -4.18 12.77 -3.76
CA ALA A 140 -3.49 14.06 -3.72
C ALA A 140 -2.45 14.24 -4.84
N ALA A 141 -1.91 13.14 -5.39
CA ALA A 141 -0.94 13.16 -6.47
C ALA A 141 -1.57 13.12 -7.88
N LEU A 142 -2.88 12.84 -8.03
CA LEU A 142 -3.56 12.79 -9.32
C LEU A 142 -3.72 14.19 -9.95
N ASP A 143 -3.78 14.26 -11.28
CA ASP A 143 -4.13 15.45 -12.05
C ASP A 143 -5.65 15.50 -12.29
N GLU A 144 -6.33 16.46 -11.69
CA GLU A 144 -7.76 16.68 -11.92
C GLU A 144 -8.10 17.12 -13.35
N ASN A 145 -7.11 17.67 -14.08
CA ASN A 145 -7.28 18.12 -15.46
C ASN A 145 -7.17 16.97 -16.46
N ALA A 146 -6.53 15.85 -16.08
CA ALA A 146 -6.45 14.66 -16.92
C ALA A 146 -7.73 13.83 -16.75
N PRO A 147 -8.54 13.61 -17.80
CA PRO A 147 -9.81 12.88 -17.68
C PRO A 147 -9.66 11.49 -17.05
N GLU A 148 -8.67 10.72 -17.48
CA GLU A 148 -8.39 9.36 -16.99
C GLU A 148 -8.06 9.34 -15.48
N GLU A 149 -7.32 10.33 -15.00
CA GLU A 149 -6.95 10.43 -13.58
C GLU A 149 -8.10 10.94 -12.73
N ARG A 150 -8.98 11.81 -13.28
CA ARG A 150 -10.21 12.22 -12.61
C ARG A 150 -11.19 11.06 -12.45
N ASP A 151 -11.33 10.22 -13.47
CA ASP A 151 -12.17 9.01 -13.41
C ASP A 151 -11.60 8.03 -12.38
N LEU A 152 -10.27 7.81 -12.39
CA LEU A 152 -9.60 7.03 -11.35
C LEU A 152 -9.83 7.61 -9.94
N ALA A 153 -9.76 8.93 -9.78
CA ALA A 153 -10.03 9.57 -8.49
C ALA A 153 -11.46 9.30 -8.00
N ALA A 154 -12.45 9.33 -8.90
CA ALA A 154 -13.83 9.00 -8.59
C ALA A 154 -13.99 7.53 -8.17
N GLU A 155 -13.32 6.60 -8.87
CA GLU A 155 -13.31 5.18 -8.49
C GLU A 155 -12.67 4.95 -7.12
N LEU A 156 -11.55 5.62 -6.82
CA LEU A 156 -10.85 5.49 -5.55
C LEU A 156 -11.61 6.07 -4.35
N GLN A 157 -12.59 6.95 -4.59
CA GLN A 157 -13.50 7.45 -3.55
C GLN A 157 -14.54 6.39 -3.14
N VAL A 158 -14.80 5.38 -3.97
CA VAL A 158 -15.68 4.26 -3.62
C VAL A 158 -14.97 3.35 -2.62
N ARG A 159 -15.31 3.52 -1.34
CA ARG A 159 -14.70 2.77 -0.23
C ARG A 159 -15.31 1.36 -0.12
N GLU A 160 -14.75 0.39 -0.84
CA GLU A 160 -15.03 -1.03 -0.59
C GLU A 160 -14.16 -1.55 0.56
N ASN A 161 -14.56 -1.25 1.80
CA ASN A 161 -13.83 -1.66 3.00
C ASN A 161 -14.49 -2.81 3.72
N ALA A 162 -14.33 -4.01 3.19
CA ALA A 162 -14.45 -5.25 3.94
C ALA A 162 -13.73 -6.29 3.07
N TRP A 163 -12.57 -6.83 3.43
CA TRP A 163 -12.48 -8.26 3.81
C TRP A 163 -11.03 -8.66 4.17
N GLY A 164 -10.19 -7.70 4.62
CA GLY A 164 -8.80 -7.97 5.00
C GLY A 164 -8.53 -8.02 6.51
N MET A 165 -9.55 -7.83 7.36
CA MET A 165 -9.28 -7.27 8.68
C MET A 165 -9.30 -8.24 9.86
N ARG A 166 -9.70 -9.51 9.69
CA ARG A 166 -10.26 -10.26 10.85
C ARG A 166 -11.24 -9.37 11.64
N VAL A 167 -12.03 -8.53 10.92
CA VAL A 167 -13.20 -7.85 11.53
C VAL A 167 -14.10 -8.90 12.14
N ILE A 168 -14.10 -10.08 11.54
CA ILE A 168 -14.59 -11.29 12.16
C ILE A 168 -13.41 -12.00 12.85
N ASP A 169 -13.32 -11.86 14.17
CA ASP A 169 -12.31 -12.49 15.02
C ASP A 169 -12.84 -13.86 15.50
N GLU A 170 -12.74 -14.83 14.60
CA GLU A 170 -13.25 -16.19 14.83
C GLU A 170 -12.23 -17.06 15.57
N LYS A 171 -12.72 -17.80 16.57
CA LYS A 171 -11.91 -18.77 17.33
C LYS A 171 -11.50 -20.00 16.51
N ILE A 172 -12.19 -20.24 15.41
CA ILE A 172 -11.94 -21.32 14.44
C ILE A 172 -11.60 -20.69 13.09
N SER A 173 -10.67 -21.30 12.37
CA SER A 173 -10.25 -20.74 11.08
C SER A 173 -11.40 -20.77 10.06
N VAL A 174 -11.42 -19.82 9.12
CA VAL A 174 -12.39 -19.83 8.01
C VAL A 174 -12.35 -21.18 7.30
N ARG A 175 -11.17 -21.77 7.09
CA ARG A 175 -11.04 -23.11 6.50
C ARG A 175 -11.81 -24.18 7.28
N GLU A 176 -11.74 -24.20 8.60
CA GLU A 176 -12.47 -25.15 9.44
C GLU A 176 -13.98 -24.88 9.46
N GLN A 177 -14.39 -23.60 9.41
CA GLN A 177 -15.79 -23.22 9.28
C GLN A 177 -16.41 -23.72 7.97
N LEU A 178 -15.67 -23.62 6.86
CA LEU A 178 -16.15 -24.04 5.55
C LEU A 178 -16.13 -25.56 5.38
N ALA A 179 -15.21 -26.27 6.06
CA ALA A 179 -15.04 -27.71 5.95
C ALA A 179 -16.25 -28.53 6.44
N GLY A 180 -17.14 -27.93 7.26
CA GLY A 180 -18.35 -28.57 7.77
C GLY A 180 -19.64 -28.20 7.03
N LEU A 181 -19.59 -27.34 6.00
CA LEU A 181 -20.79 -26.83 5.33
C LEU A 181 -21.13 -27.65 4.06
N PRO A 182 -22.43 -27.91 3.79
CA PRO A 182 -22.85 -28.54 2.55
C PRO A 182 -22.50 -27.70 1.31
N GLU A 183 -22.20 -28.37 0.19
CA GLU A 183 -21.97 -27.72 -1.10
C GLU A 183 -23.18 -26.85 -1.49
N GLY A 184 -22.93 -25.63 -1.97
CA GLY A 184 -23.97 -24.66 -2.34
C GLY A 184 -24.63 -23.89 -1.19
N ALA A 185 -24.39 -24.26 0.08
CA ALA A 185 -24.97 -23.60 1.26
C ALA A 185 -24.02 -22.59 1.95
N LEU A 186 -22.81 -22.41 1.41
CA LEU A 186 -21.71 -21.65 2.02
C LEU A 186 -22.12 -20.23 2.47
N PHE A 187 -22.60 -19.39 1.56
CA PHE A 187 -22.93 -18.00 1.84
C PHE A 187 -24.23 -17.82 2.64
N PRO A 188 -25.34 -18.53 2.33
CA PRO A 188 -26.56 -18.45 3.12
C PRO A 188 -26.36 -18.82 4.61
N ASP A 189 -25.57 -19.85 4.89
CA ASP A 189 -25.39 -20.32 6.26
C ASP A 189 -24.37 -19.48 7.04
N LEU A 190 -23.29 -19.02 6.40
CA LEU A 190 -22.41 -18.01 7.00
C LEU A 190 -23.17 -16.73 7.31
N LEU A 191 -23.99 -16.24 6.39
CA LEU A 191 -24.80 -15.03 6.61
C LEU A 191 -25.76 -15.21 7.79
N ARG A 192 -26.40 -16.37 7.90
CA ARG A 192 -27.28 -16.69 9.03
C ARG A 192 -26.51 -16.72 10.35
N GLN A 193 -25.34 -17.36 10.38
CA GLN A 193 -24.48 -17.43 11.56
C GLN A 193 -24.04 -16.04 12.03
N TYR A 194 -23.57 -15.18 11.11
CA TYR A 194 -23.15 -13.83 11.46
C TYR A 194 -24.30 -12.90 11.85
N ARG A 195 -25.50 -13.10 11.30
CA ARG A 195 -26.70 -12.35 11.71
C ARG A 195 -27.13 -12.64 13.15
N LEU A 196 -26.76 -13.80 13.69
CA LEU A 196 -27.08 -14.18 15.08
C LEU A 196 -26.08 -13.64 16.09
N ARG A 197 -24.93 -13.10 15.63
CA ARG A 197 -23.90 -12.55 16.49
C ARG A 197 -23.97 -11.03 16.49
N THR A 198 -23.72 -10.45 17.64
CA THR A 198 -23.52 -9.00 17.75
C THR A 198 -22.19 -8.60 17.09
N PHE A 199 -22.07 -7.32 16.76
CA PHE A 199 -20.81 -6.76 16.29
C PHE A 199 -19.66 -6.99 17.29
N ALA A 200 -19.93 -6.87 18.58
CA ALA A 200 -18.94 -7.11 19.64
C ALA A 200 -18.48 -8.59 19.64
N GLU A 201 -19.40 -9.55 19.60
CA GLU A 201 -19.04 -10.97 19.56
C GLU A 201 -18.30 -11.35 18.28
N THR A 202 -18.65 -10.72 17.16
CA THR A 202 -18.02 -10.98 15.86
C THR A 202 -16.60 -10.41 15.81
N THR A 203 -16.29 -9.35 16.56
CA THR A 203 -15.02 -8.62 16.48
C THR A 203 -14.11 -8.80 17.71
N ASP A 204 -14.50 -9.68 18.65
CA ASP A 204 -13.95 -9.75 20.02
C ASP A 204 -13.89 -8.35 20.68
N ASP A 205 -14.97 -7.60 20.56
CA ASP A 205 -15.13 -6.21 21.03
C ASP A 205 -14.00 -5.27 20.53
N LEU A 206 -13.61 -5.44 19.26
CA LEU A 206 -12.50 -4.72 18.65
C LEU A 206 -11.20 -4.81 19.46
N LYS A 207 -10.97 -5.91 20.20
CA LYS A 207 -9.76 -6.15 21.01
C LYS A 207 -8.48 -5.82 20.27
N LEU A 208 -8.43 -6.18 19.00
CA LEU A 208 -7.30 -5.96 18.11
C LEU A 208 -7.02 -4.46 17.82
N VAL A 209 -8.02 -3.57 17.93
CA VAL A 209 -7.85 -2.10 17.94
C VAL A 209 -7.55 -1.59 19.35
N ARG A 210 -8.25 -2.11 20.36
CA ARG A 210 -8.13 -1.69 21.77
C ARG A 210 -6.79 -2.04 22.43
N GLU A 211 -6.18 -3.16 22.06
CA GLU A 211 -4.98 -3.69 22.72
C GLU A 211 -3.70 -3.44 21.91
N ASN A 212 -3.82 -3.24 20.59
CA ASN A 212 -2.67 -2.95 19.75
C ASN A 212 -2.08 -1.57 20.08
N ALA A 213 -0.78 -1.54 20.40
CA ALA A 213 -0.10 -0.33 20.87
C ALA A 213 -0.10 0.84 19.86
N ARG A 214 -0.19 0.56 18.55
CA ARG A 214 -0.25 1.62 17.52
C ARG A 214 -1.65 2.22 17.42
N TRP A 215 -2.68 1.38 17.49
CA TRP A 215 -4.08 1.81 17.45
C TRP A 215 -4.50 2.52 18.74
N ARG A 216 -4.06 2.07 19.92
CA ARG A 216 -4.29 2.77 21.20
C ARG A 216 -3.85 4.22 21.19
N LYS A 217 -2.70 4.51 20.57
CA LYS A 217 -2.16 5.87 20.48
C LYS A 217 -2.99 6.78 19.57
N ILE A 218 -3.71 6.22 18.58
CA ILE A 218 -4.66 6.98 17.77
C ILE A 218 -5.90 7.31 18.60
N GLY A 219 -6.46 6.35 19.34
CA GLY A 219 -7.62 6.60 20.21
C GLY A 219 -7.34 7.61 21.35
N GLN A 220 -6.08 7.79 21.72
CA GLN A 220 -5.63 8.78 22.71
C GLN A 220 -5.22 10.12 22.09
N ALA A 221 -5.00 10.18 20.77
CA ALA A 221 -4.74 11.42 20.07
C ALA A 221 -6.07 12.19 19.98
N GLY A 222 -6.27 13.14 20.90
CA GLY A 222 -7.47 13.97 20.91
C GLY A 222 -7.72 14.56 19.53
N ILE A 223 -8.93 14.34 19.00
CA ILE A 223 -9.42 14.99 17.79
C ILE A 223 -9.42 16.49 18.10
N LYS A 224 -8.40 17.22 17.64
CA LYS A 224 -8.53 18.67 17.50
C LYS A 224 -9.46 18.86 16.31
N ALA A 225 -10.70 19.21 16.59
CA ALA A 225 -11.61 19.72 15.58
C ALA A 225 -10.93 20.93 14.92
N THR A 226 -10.72 20.84 13.62
CA THR A 226 -10.48 22.00 12.77
C THR A 226 -11.82 22.54 12.31
#